data_AF-A0A4Q0AHB3-F1
#
_entry.id   AF-A0A4Q0AHB3-F1
#
_cell.length_a   1.000
_cell.length_b   1.000
_cell.length_c   1.000
_cell.angle_alpha   90.00
_cell.angle_beta   90.00
_cell.angle_gamma   90.00
#
_symmetry.space_group_name_H-M   'P 1'
#
loop_
_entity.id
_entity.type
_entity.pdbx_description
1 polymer ?
#
loop_
_entity_poly.entity_id
_entity_poly.type
_entity_poly.pdbx_seq_one_letter_code
_entity_poly.pdbx_strand_id
1 'polypeptide(L)'
;MIGVEDSNKIIELRSTGLSFDNIAAITKVSKPTVMKLCRDRQQEIINQRDDRNTDTLESIEQRKIIYQTVLERASAELLSRKLEDMSSRELIGILSSMEKALSYLIPPPASKAPSSLGNLSDNDLKSIAQAFVQAV
;
A
#
# COMPACT_ATOMS: atom_id res chain seq x y z
N MET A 1 35.15 -23.29 -20.33
CA MET A 1 35.27 -22.42 -19.14
C MET A 1 34.39 -21.21 -19.41
N ILE A 2 33.44 -20.87 -18.53
CA ILE A 2 32.58 -19.70 -18.73
C ILE A 2 33.41 -18.44 -18.49
N GLY A 3 33.23 -17.40 -19.30
CA GLY A 3 33.90 -16.11 -19.11
C GLY A 3 33.42 -15.41 -17.84
N VAL A 4 34.27 -14.55 -17.26
CA VAL A 4 33.90 -13.78 -16.05
C VAL A 4 32.68 -12.89 -16.32
N GLU A 5 32.54 -12.34 -17.53
CA GLU A 5 31.39 -11.52 -17.93
C GLU A 5 30.08 -12.31 -17.95
N ASP A 6 30.08 -13.51 -18.52
CA ASP A 6 28.91 -14.40 -18.54
C ASP A 6 28.51 -14.81 -17.12
N SER A 7 29.49 -15.05 -16.24
CA SER A 7 29.26 -15.37 -14.83
C SER A 7 28.57 -14.21 -14.11
N ASN A 8 29.10 -12.99 -14.25
CA ASN A 8 28.53 -11.80 -13.62
C ASN A 8 27.12 -11.52 -14.14
N LYS A 9 26.90 -11.70 -15.44
CA LYS A 9 25.59 -11.52 -16.06
C LYS A 9 24.56 -12.55 -15.58
N ILE A 10 24.98 -13.81 -15.37
CA ILE A 10 24.10 -14.83 -14.79
C ILE A 10 23.71 -14.46 -13.35
N ILE A 11 24.65 -13.99 -12.53
CA ILE A 11 24.40 -13.57 -11.14
C ILE A 11 23.42 -12.39 -11.13
N GLU A 12 23.65 -11.39 -11.97
CA GLU A 12 22.78 -10.21 -12.09
C GLU A 12 21.35 -10.58 -12.53
N LEU A 13 21.21 -11.42 -13.56
CA LEU A 13 19.91 -11.87 -14.02
C LEU A 13 19.22 -12.70 -12.94
N ARG A 14 19.97 -13.54 -12.20
CA ARG A 14 19.39 -14.36 -11.14
C ARG A 14 18.94 -13.52 -9.94
N SER A 15 19.67 -12.45 -9.58
CA SER A 15 19.27 -11.56 -8.48
C SER A 15 17.97 -10.79 -8.78
N THR A 16 17.61 -10.59 -10.06
CA THR A 16 16.28 -10.06 -10.43
C THR A 16 15.13 -11.09 -10.33
N GLY A 17 15.44 -12.38 -10.15
CA GLY A 17 14.45 -13.44 -9.99
C GLY A 17 14.12 -14.24 -11.26
N LEU A 18 14.84 -14.02 -12.38
CA LEU A 18 14.68 -14.81 -13.61
C LEU A 18 14.92 -16.32 -13.37
N SER A 19 14.15 -17.16 -14.07
CA SER A 19 14.29 -18.62 -14.03
C SER A 19 15.59 -19.09 -14.70
N PHE A 20 16.10 -20.26 -14.31
CA PHE A 20 17.31 -20.82 -14.92
C PHE A 20 17.15 -21.08 -16.42
N ASP A 21 15.94 -21.43 -16.87
CA ASP A 21 15.63 -21.62 -18.30
C ASP A 21 15.75 -20.31 -19.08
N ASN A 22 15.19 -19.22 -18.55
CA ASN A 22 15.27 -17.92 -19.19
C ASN A 22 16.70 -17.39 -19.22
N ILE A 23 17.45 -17.58 -18.12
CA ILE A 23 18.85 -17.18 -18.06
C ILE A 23 19.67 -17.97 -19.08
N ALA A 24 19.49 -19.29 -19.16
CA ALA A 24 20.17 -20.12 -20.14
C ALA A 24 19.88 -19.71 -21.59
N ALA A 25 18.64 -19.33 -21.89
CA ALA A 25 18.26 -18.83 -23.21
C ALA A 25 18.94 -17.49 -23.54
N ILE A 26 19.04 -16.57 -22.57
CA ILE A 26 19.63 -15.24 -22.75
C ILE A 26 21.16 -15.31 -22.87
N THR A 27 21.81 -16.07 -21.99
CA THR A 27 23.28 -16.13 -21.91
C THR A 27 23.88 -17.20 -22.83
N LYS A 28 23.04 -18.03 -23.44
CA LYS A 28 23.44 -19.19 -24.26
C LYS A 28 24.31 -20.20 -23.49
N VAL A 29 24.26 -20.16 -22.15
CA VAL A 29 24.93 -21.12 -21.26
C VAL A 29 23.95 -22.23 -20.92
N SER A 30 24.43 -23.48 -20.87
CA SER A 30 23.56 -24.61 -20.55
C SER A 30 22.93 -24.46 -19.15
N LYS A 31 21.64 -24.82 -19.02
CA LYS A 31 20.90 -24.76 -17.76
C LYS A 31 21.63 -25.45 -16.58
N PRO A 32 22.21 -26.66 -16.72
CA PRO A 32 22.97 -27.28 -15.65
C PRO A 32 24.15 -26.42 -15.17
N THR A 33 24.81 -25.73 -16.09
CA THR A 33 25.94 -24.85 -15.74
C THR A 33 25.46 -23.57 -15.06
N VAL A 34 24.35 -22.98 -15.51
CA VAL A 34 23.70 -21.85 -14.82
C VAL A 34 23.31 -22.24 -13.40
N MET A 35 22.68 -23.40 -13.21
CA MET A 35 22.27 -23.89 -11.88
C MET A 35 23.46 -24.10 -10.96
N LYS A 36 24.55 -24.70 -11.47
CA LYS A 36 25.79 -24.88 -10.69
C LYS A 36 26.37 -23.53 -10.28
N LEU A 37 26.49 -22.60 -11.23
CA LEU A 37 27.04 -21.27 -10.97
C LEU A 37 26.22 -20.50 -9.93
N CYS A 38 24.88 -20.50 -10.05
CA CYS A 38 24.01 -19.83 -9.09
C CYS A 38 24.10 -20.46 -7.70
N ARG A 39 24.30 -21.77 -7.60
CA ARG A 39 24.53 -22.45 -6.33
C ARG A 39 25.85 -22.01 -5.70
N ASP A 40 26.93 -22.00 -6.48
CA ASP A 40 28.27 -21.63 -6.01
C ASP A 40 28.35 -20.14 -5.62
N ARG A 41 27.51 -19.29 -6.23
CA ARG A 41 27.48 -17.84 -6.05
C ARG A 41 26.21 -17.35 -5.35
N GLN A 42 25.56 -18.22 -4.57
CA GLN A 42 24.26 -17.91 -3.95
C GLN A 42 24.32 -16.68 -3.04
N GLN A 43 25.41 -16.48 -2.30
CA GLN A 43 25.57 -15.33 -1.42
C GLN A 43 25.67 -14.01 -2.20
N GLU A 44 26.39 -13.99 -3.32
CA GLU A 44 26.51 -12.81 -4.19
C GLU A 44 25.15 -12.43 -4.79
N ILE A 45 24.35 -13.43 -5.17
CA ILE A 45 22.98 -13.23 -5.67
C ILE A 45 22.08 -12.62 -4.60
N ILE A 46 22.20 -13.07 -3.35
CA ILE A 46 21.42 -12.53 -2.21
C ILE A 46 21.82 -11.08 -1.95
N ASN A 47 23.12 -10.80 -1.82
CA ASN A 47 23.61 -9.44 -1.54
C ASN A 47 23.12 -8.43 -2.60
N GLN A 48 23.27 -8.75 -3.89
CA GLN A 48 22.78 -7.87 -4.96
C GLN A 48 21.27 -7.63 -4.92
N ARG A 49 20.50 -8.62 -4.45
CA ARG A 49 19.06 -8.49 -4.30
C ARG A 49 18.71 -7.55 -3.16
N ASP A 50 19.44 -7.66 -2.05
CA ASP A 50 19.23 -6.83 -0.86
C ASP A 50 19.64 -5.38 -1.11
N ASP A 51 20.74 -5.15 -1.84
CA ASP A 51 21.18 -3.81 -2.26
C ASP A 51 20.08 -3.12 -3.08
N ARG A 52 19.51 -3.81 -4.09
CA ARG A 52 18.41 -3.28 -4.93
C ARG A 52 17.14 -3.00 -4.14
N ASN A 53 16.84 -3.83 -3.15
CA ASN A 53 15.69 -3.60 -2.28
C ASN A 53 15.90 -2.35 -1.40
N THR A 54 17.12 -2.16 -0.91
CA THR A 54 17.49 -0.99 -0.10
C THR A 54 17.37 0.29 -0.91
N ASP A 55 17.89 0.33 -2.15
CA ASP A 55 17.72 1.46 -3.07
C ASP A 55 16.25 1.79 -3.33
N THR A 56 15.42 0.76 -3.47
CA THR A 56 13.98 0.92 -3.70
C THR A 56 13.28 1.52 -2.47
N LEU A 57 13.64 1.07 -1.27
CA LEU A 57 13.10 1.59 -0.01
C LEU A 57 13.52 3.04 0.22
N GLU A 58 14.80 3.37 -0.02
CA GLU A 58 15.29 4.75 0.06
C GLU A 58 14.54 5.67 -0.91
N SER A 59 14.31 5.21 -2.15
CA SER A 59 13.52 5.94 -3.15
C SER A 59 12.06 6.15 -2.72
N ILE A 60 11.45 5.19 -2.04
CA ILE A 60 10.09 5.32 -1.51
C ILE A 60 10.05 6.37 -0.40
N GLU A 61 10.98 6.32 0.55
CA GLU A 61 11.02 7.27 1.67
C GLU A 61 11.27 8.70 1.18
N GLN A 62 12.18 8.90 0.21
CA GLN A 62 12.39 10.20 -0.43
C GLN A 62 11.12 10.73 -1.10
N ARG A 63 10.39 9.88 -1.84
CA ARG A 63 9.12 10.28 -2.47
C ARG A 63 8.06 10.65 -1.43
N LYS A 64 7.99 9.90 -0.33
CA LYS A 64 7.07 10.19 0.78
C LYS A 64 7.35 11.55 1.41
N ILE A 65 8.62 11.89 1.65
CA ILE A 65 9.01 13.22 2.17
C ILE A 65 8.56 14.34 1.22
N ILE A 66 8.75 14.15 -0.09
CA ILE A 66 8.31 15.13 -1.10
C ILE A 66 6.78 15.28 -1.06
N TYR A 67 6.03 14.17 -1.03
CA TYR A 67 4.58 14.22 -0.96
C TYR A 67 4.07 14.91 0.30
N GLN A 68 4.66 14.62 1.46
CA GLN A 68 4.33 15.28 2.72
C GLN A 68 4.57 16.79 2.63
N THR A 69 5.73 17.19 2.11
CA THR A 69 6.09 18.61 1.94
C THR A 69 5.10 19.33 1.03
N VAL A 70 4.72 18.72 -0.09
CA VAL A 70 3.74 19.29 -1.03
C VAL A 70 2.37 19.40 -0.38
N LEU A 71 1.95 18.36 0.36
CA LEU A 71 0.66 18.34 1.04
C LEU A 71 0.58 19.42 2.13
N GLU A 72 1.63 19.59 2.92
CA GLU A 72 1.73 20.63 3.95
C GLU A 72 1.66 22.04 3.36
N ARG A 73 2.34 22.27 2.23
CA ARG A 73 2.27 23.56 1.53
C ARG A 73 0.88 23.83 0.98
N ALA A 74 0.27 22.82 0.34
CA ALA A 74 -1.08 22.94 -0.20
C ALA A 74 -2.12 23.20 0.90
N SER A 75 -1.99 22.52 2.05
CA SER A 75 -2.90 22.72 3.19
C SER A 75 -2.72 24.10 3.82
N ALA A 76 -1.48 24.56 4.00
CA ALA A 76 -1.21 25.90 4.49
C ALA A 76 -1.75 27.00 3.55
N GLU A 77 -1.59 26.82 2.23
CA GLU A 77 -2.13 27.75 1.24
C GLU A 77 -3.66 27.79 1.30
N LEU A 78 -4.32 26.62 1.32
CA LEU A 78 -5.78 26.51 1.41
C LEU A 78 -6.32 27.17 2.69
N LEU A 79 -5.67 26.95 3.84
CA LEU A 79 -6.08 27.55 5.12
C LEU A 79 -5.86 29.07 5.16
N SER A 80 -4.92 29.59 4.37
CA SER A 80 -4.65 31.03 4.29
C SER A 80 -5.60 31.78 3.35
N ARG A 81 -6.34 31.08 2.49
CA ARG A 81 -7.28 31.70 1.55
C ARG A 81 -8.55 32.14 2.26
N LYS A 82 -9.07 33.30 1.88
CA LYS A 82 -10.41 33.74 2.28
C LYS A 82 -11.44 32.92 1.52
N LEU A 83 -12.21 32.12 2.25
CA LEU A 83 -13.26 31.27 1.66
C LEU A 83 -14.47 32.08 1.16
N GLU A 84 -14.52 33.36 1.50
CA GLU A 84 -15.56 34.33 1.12
C GLU A 84 -15.63 34.55 -0.40
N ASP A 85 -14.51 34.41 -1.10
CA ASP A 85 -14.41 34.60 -2.56
C ASP A 85 -14.76 33.33 -3.36
N MET A 86 -15.03 32.21 -2.68
CA MET A 86 -15.34 30.93 -3.32
C MET A 86 -16.84 30.75 -3.54
N SER A 87 -17.22 30.13 -4.65
CA SER A 87 -18.63 29.81 -4.88
C SER A 87 -19.11 28.71 -3.93
N SER A 88 -20.39 28.73 -3.55
CA SER A 88 -20.98 27.69 -2.69
C SER A 88 -20.82 26.29 -3.27
N ARG A 89 -20.81 26.15 -4.61
CA ARG A 89 -20.58 24.87 -5.30
C ARG A 89 -19.17 24.34 -5.05
N GLU A 90 -18.15 25.20 -5.08
CA GLU A 90 -16.77 24.81 -4.81
C GLU A 90 -16.57 24.44 -3.34
N LEU A 91 -17.17 25.21 -2.42
CA LEU A 91 -17.14 24.91 -0.99
C LEU A 91 -17.78 23.56 -0.66
N ILE A 92 -18.94 23.25 -1.26
CA ILE A 92 -19.59 21.93 -1.11
C ILE A 92 -18.70 20.81 -1.66
N GLY A 93 -18.04 21.02 -2.81
CA GLY A 93 -17.13 20.04 -3.39
C GLY A 93 -15.94 19.72 -2.49
N ILE A 94 -15.36 20.74 -1.84
CA ILE A 94 -14.29 20.58 -0.86
C ILE A 94 -14.80 19.82 0.37
N LEU A 95 -15.94 20.22 0.92
CA LEU A 95 -16.57 19.56 2.07
C LEU A 95 -16.83 18.08 1.83
N SER A 96 -17.47 17.71 0.71
CA SER A 96 -17.73 16.31 0.37
C SER A 96 -16.45 15.49 0.19
N SER A 97 -15.39 16.11 -0.35
CA SER A 97 -14.09 15.45 -0.51
C SER A 97 -13.41 15.20 0.85
N MET A 98 -13.53 16.15 1.77
CA MET A 98 -13.03 16.03 3.15
C MET A 98 -13.81 14.98 3.94
N GLU A 99 -15.15 14.97 3.87
CA GLU A 99 -15.98 13.95 4.51
C GLU A 99 -15.63 12.54 4.02
N LYS A 100 -15.45 12.38 2.71
CA LYS A 100 -15.02 11.11 2.12
C LYS A 100 -13.64 10.71 2.62
N ALA A 101 -12.68 11.63 2.67
CA ALA A 101 -11.34 11.36 3.22
C ALA A 101 -11.39 10.94 4.71
N LEU A 102 -12.20 11.63 5.52
CA LEU A 102 -12.41 11.29 6.93
C LEU A 102 -13.04 9.92 7.12
N SER A 103 -13.95 9.51 6.24
CA SER A 103 -14.57 8.17 6.29
C SER A 103 -13.58 7.01 6.07
N TYR A 104 -12.43 7.28 5.43
CA TYR A 104 -11.35 6.29 5.29
C TYR A 104 -10.41 6.25 6.51
N LEU A 105 -10.31 7.36 7.26
CA LEU A 105 -9.43 7.50 8.42
C LEU A 105 -10.12 7.10 9.73
N ILE A 106 -11.43 7.31 9.81
CA ILE A 106 -12.28 6.84 10.89
C ILE A 106 -12.85 5.50 10.42
N PRO A 107 -12.26 4.35 10.79
CA PRO A 107 -12.93 3.08 10.52
C PRO A 107 -14.35 3.19 11.09
N PRO A 108 -15.39 2.71 10.38
CA PRO A 108 -16.73 2.70 10.93
C PRO A 108 -16.63 2.07 12.33
N PRO A 109 -17.27 2.67 13.36
CA PRO A 109 -17.16 2.15 14.71
C PRO A 109 -17.40 0.67 14.61
N ALA A 110 -16.40 -0.14 14.98
CA ALA A 110 -16.44 -1.58 14.81
C ALA A 110 -17.82 -1.98 15.28
N SER A 111 -18.69 -2.36 14.34
CA SER A 111 -20.06 -2.67 14.72
C SER A 111 -19.87 -3.90 15.58
N LYS A 112 -19.88 -3.71 16.90
CA LYS A 112 -20.50 -4.68 17.77
C LYS A 112 -21.92 -4.71 17.24
N ALA A 113 -22.15 -5.50 16.18
CA ALA A 113 -23.46 -6.03 15.94
C ALA A 113 -23.86 -6.56 17.31
N PRO A 114 -24.88 -6.01 17.98
CA PRO A 114 -25.40 -6.68 19.15
C PRO A 114 -25.91 -8.02 18.60
N SER A 115 -25.11 -9.06 18.79
CA SER A 115 -25.44 -10.46 18.51
C SER A 115 -26.55 -10.96 19.45
N SER A 116 -27.43 -10.06 19.89
CA SER A 116 -28.54 -10.29 20.81
C SER A 116 -29.90 -9.88 20.24
N LEU A 117 -29.98 -9.27 19.05
CA LEU A 117 -31.28 -9.03 18.39
C LEU A 117 -31.96 -10.32 17.91
N GLY A 118 -31.22 -11.43 17.80
CA GLY A 118 -31.77 -12.73 17.41
C GLY A 118 -32.58 -13.46 18.48
N ASN A 119 -32.58 -12.98 19.73
CA ASN A 119 -33.23 -13.64 20.88
C ASN A 119 -34.17 -12.71 21.67
N LEU A 120 -34.63 -11.61 21.09
CA LEU A 120 -35.64 -10.77 21.76
C LEU A 120 -37.00 -11.44 21.62
N SER A 121 -37.65 -11.72 22.75
CA SER A 121 -39.02 -12.20 22.75
C SER A 121 -39.98 -11.06 22.37
N ASP A 122 -41.21 -11.38 21.95
CA ASP A 122 -42.22 -10.36 21.61
C ASP A 122 -42.52 -9.39 22.77
N ASN A 123 -42.24 -9.77 24.01
CA ASN A 123 -42.35 -8.90 25.17
C ASN A 123 -41.20 -7.88 25.26
N ASP A 124 -40.00 -8.24 24.80
CA ASP A 124 -38.84 -7.34 24.75
C ASP A 124 -38.99 -6.32 23.63
N LEU A 125 -39.63 -6.70 22.52
CA LEU A 125 -39.94 -5.76 21.44
C LEU A 125 -41.04 -4.76 21.84
N LYS A 126 -42.03 -5.19 22.63
CA LYS A 126 -43.09 -4.30 23.15
C LYS A 126 -42.56 -3.28 24.15
N SER A 127 -41.64 -3.66 25.03
CA SER A 127 -41.05 -2.74 26.02
C SER A 127 -40.17 -1.68 25.35
N ILE A 128 -39.41 -2.05 24.31
CA ILE A 128 -38.61 -1.11 23.51
C ILE A 128 -39.51 -0.14 22.73
N ALA A 129 -40.60 -0.63 22.13
CA ALA A 129 -41.56 0.23 21.44
C ALA A 129 -42.26 1.22 22.39
N GLN A 130 -42.60 0.80 23.62
CA GLN A 130 -43.19 1.69 24.62
C GLN A 130 -42.20 2.74 25.15
N ALA A 131 -40.92 2.40 25.28
CA ALA A 131 -39.88 3.34 25.69
C ALA A 131 -39.66 4.45 24.65
N PHE A 132 -39.81 4.16 23.36
CA PHE A 132 -39.73 5.17 22.29
C PHE A 132 -40.93 6.11 22.23
N VAL A 133 -42.12 5.64 22.62
CA VAL A 133 -43.34 6.46 22.63
C VAL A 133 -43.38 7.43 23.82
N GLN A 134 -42.69 7.15 24.92
CA GLN A 134 -42.60 8.08 26.06
C GLN A 134 -41.48 9.13 25.93
N ALA A 135 -40.61 8.99 24.93
CA ALA A 135 -39.51 9.93 24.66
C ALA A 135 -39.86 11.01 23.63
N VAL A 136 -41.13 11.08 23.20
CA VAL A 136 -41.74 12.14 22.37
C VAL A 136 -42.81 12.84 23.18
#